data_AF-A0A7Z0MK69-F1
#
_entry.id   AF-A0A7Z0MK69-F1
#
_cell.length_a   1.000
_cell.length_b   1.000
_cell.length_c   1.000
_cell.angle_alpha   90.00
_cell.angle_beta   90.00
_cell.angle_gamma   90.00
#
_symmetry.space_group_name_H-M   'P 1'
#
loop_
_entity.id
_entity.type
_entity.pdbx_description
1 polymer ?
#
loop_
_entity_poly.entity_id
_entity_poly.type
_entity_poly.pdbx_seq_one_letter_code
_entity_poly.pdbx_strand_id
1 'polypeptide(L)'
;MTIDSSVRRAGPFAGNGSTVDFPFEFKVFGREDIRVTVADPDNVEIVLQLDSDYSVIVNPDQAQAPGGTVTYPISGSPLPVGHKLVLTGALSYEQPTAITNLGGFYPKVLEDALDRATIQIQQLEEEVNRSIKIGVADGIPADEYRDSLLEAAADAVAAASAAQTSESNAHDSEEAAALSAGAALVSEGKAHDSEEAAALSESNAHDSEEAAALSAGAALVSEGKAHDSEEAAALSESNAHDS
;
A
#
# COMPACT_ATOMS: atom_id res chain seq x y z
N MET A 1 26.03 -22.28 44.04
CA MET A 1 25.02 -21.19 43.96
C MET A 1 24.56 -21.21 42.53
N THR A 2 23.27 -21.33 42.27
CA THR A 2 22.75 -21.74 40.95
C THR A 2 22.15 -20.58 40.17
N ILE A 3 21.97 -20.77 38.87
CA ILE A 3 21.21 -19.86 38.01
C ILE A 3 19.72 -20.21 38.11
N ASP A 4 18.94 -19.35 38.76
CA ASP A 4 17.52 -19.62 39.06
C ASP A 4 16.54 -18.92 38.09
N SER A 5 17.04 -18.17 37.10
CA SER A 5 16.26 -17.52 36.04
C SER A 5 16.78 -17.90 34.67
N SER A 6 15.87 -18.13 33.71
CA SER A 6 16.18 -18.36 32.30
C SER A 6 16.07 -17.10 31.42
N VAL A 7 15.57 -15.99 31.97
CA VAL A 7 15.38 -14.77 31.20
C VAL A 7 16.73 -14.06 31.00
N ARG A 8 17.05 -13.71 29.76
CA ARG A 8 18.29 -13.00 29.38
C ARG A 8 18.08 -11.66 28.69
N ARG A 9 16.82 -11.21 28.69
CA ARG A 9 16.39 -9.97 28.05
C ARG A 9 15.48 -9.19 28.98
N ALA A 10 15.75 -7.89 29.13
CA ALA A 10 14.85 -6.95 29.78
C ALA A 10 14.39 -5.87 28.80
N GLY A 11 13.14 -5.44 28.93
CA GLY A 11 12.45 -4.61 27.94
C GLY A 11 11.67 -5.43 26.90
N PRO A 12 11.31 -4.84 25.74
CA PRO A 12 11.66 -3.48 25.31
C PRO A 12 11.04 -2.40 26.19
N PHE A 13 11.86 -1.45 26.63
CA PHE A 13 11.43 -0.26 27.33
C PHE A 13 11.04 0.81 26.31
N ALA A 14 9.81 1.30 26.38
CA ALA A 14 9.34 2.36 25.50
C ALA A 14 9.87 3.72 25.96
N GLY A 15 10.40 4.50 25.01
CA GLY A 15 10.85 5.86 25.27
C GLY A 15 9.68 6.79 25.60
N ASN A 16 9.88 7.63 26.60
CA ASN A 16 8.93 8.65 27.05
C ASN A 16 9.57 10.04 27.17
N GLY A 17 10.84 10.19 26.78
CA GLY A 17 11.61 11.43 26.86
C GLY A 17 12.03 11.85 28.28
N SER A 18 11.83 11.01 29.30
CA SER A 18 12.16 11.35 30.70
C SER A 18 12.81 10.23 31.53
N THR A 19 12.48 8.96 31.29
CA THR A 19 13.06 7.84 32.04
C THR A 19 14.51 7.62 31.62
N VAL A 20 15.38 7.49 32.62
CA VAL A 20 16.81 7.22 32.41
C VAL A 20 17.29 5.93 33.07
N ASP A 21 16.54 5.37 34.02
CA ASP A 21 16.91 4.14 34.72
C ASP A 21 16.07 2.96 34.25
N PHE A 22 16.74 1.90 33.83
CA PHE A 22 16.17 0.70 33.23
C PHE A 22 16.64 -0.54 33.99
N PRO A 23 15.77 -1.19 34.79
CA PRO A 23 16.16 -2.34 35.59
C PRO A 23 16.27 -3.62 34.75
N PHE A 24 17.12 -4.54 35.20
CA PHE A 24 17.17 -5.92 34.70
C PHE A 24 17.27 -6.88 35.89
N GLU A 25 16.81 -8.12 35.72
CA GLU A 25 16.66 -9.09 36.82
C GLU A 25 17.53 -10.35 36.63
N PHE A 26 18.29 -10.43 35.54
CA PHE A 26 19.12 -11.59 35.25
C PHE A 26 20.54 -11.43 35.81
N LYS A 27 21.12 -12.56 36.25
CA LYS A 27 22.46 -12.59 36.86
C LYS A 27 23.55 -12.23 35.85
N VAL A 28 24.50 -11.41 36.27
CA VAL A 28 25.73 -11.08 35.53
C VAL A 28 26.96 -11.24 36.43
N PHE A 29 28.14 -11.43 35.84
CA PHE A 29 29.40 -11.47 36.61
C PHE A 29 30.05 -10.09 36.68
N GLY A 30 29.84 -9.27 35.66
CA GLY A 30 30.28 -7.89 35.61
C GLY A 30 29.30 -7.00 34.82
N ARG A 31 29.57 -5.71 34.85
CA ARG A 31 28.81 -4.69 34.11
C ARG A 31 28.99 -4.80 32.60
N GLU A 32 30.12 -5.36 32.18
CA GLU A 32 30.49 -5.68 30.80
C GLU A 32 29.65 -6.80 30.18
N ASP A 33 28.99 -7.63 31.01
CA ASP A 33 28.13 -8.72 30.54
C ASP A 33 26.72 -8.25 30.14
N ILE A 34 26.51 -6.93 30.03
CA ILE A 34 25.25 -6.31 29.61
C ILE A 34 25.48 -5.59 28.28
N ARG A 35 24.67 -5.93 27.27
CA ARG A 35 24.54 -5.17 26.04
C ARG A 35 23.25 -4.35 26.06
N VAL A 36 23.35 -3.09 25.63
CA VAL A 36 22.21 -2.20 25.47
C VAL A 36 22.05 -1.87 24.00
N THR A 37 20.84 -2.08 23.48
CA THR A 37 20.47 -1.77 22.11
C THR A 37 19.29 -0.80 22.10
N VAL A 38 19.38 0.25 21.29
CA VAL A 38 18.26 1.17 21.03
C VAL A 38 17.75 0.94 19.62
N ALA A 39 16.43 0.87 19.47
CA ALA A 39 15.75 0.83 18.19
C ALA A 39 14.97 2.14 17.98
N ASP A 40 15.08 2.71 16.79
CA ASP A 40 14.28 3.87 16.36
C ASP A 40 12.84 3.45 15.98
N PRO A 41 11.95 4.40 15.59
CA PRO A 41 10.58 4.07 15.19
C PRO A 41 10.47 3.15 13.96
N ASP A 42 11.50 3.13 13.12
CA ASP A 42 11.60 2.26 11.95
C ASP A 42 12.22 0.89 12.30
N ASN A 43 12.54 0.66 13.58
CA ASN A 43 13.21 -0.50 14.15
C ASN A 43 14.65 -0.70 13.64
N VAL A 44 15.34 0.39 13.28
CA VAL A 44 16.79 0.36 13.06
C VAL A 44 17.48 0.31 14.41
N GLU A 45 18.28 -0.74 14.62
CA GLU A 45 18.95 -1.00 15.89
C GLU A 45 20.40 -0.46 15.92
N ILE A 46 20.76 0.19 17.03
CA ILE A 46 22.12 0.63 17.34
C ILE A 46 22.54 0.06 18.69
N VAL A 47 23.70 -0.60 18.71
CA VAL A 47 24.34 -1.06 19.95
C VAL A 47 25.09 0.10 20.58
N LEU A 48 24.78 0.37 21.85
CA LEU A 48 25.40 1.45 22.61
C LEU A 48 26.72 1.01 23.25
N GLN A 49 27.58 1.99 23.54
CA GLN A 49 28.87 1.77 24.18
C GLN A 49 28.80 2.02 25.69
N LEU A 50 29.19 1.02 26.49
CA LEU A 50 29.32 1.11 27.94
C LEU A 50 30.31 2.24 28.33
N ASP A 51 29.99 2.98 29.38
CA ASP A 51 30.73 4.15 29.93
C ASP A 51 30.80 5.39 29.02
N SER A 52 30.28 5.32 27.80
CA SER A 52 30.09 6.49 26.91
C SER A 52 28.61 6.86 26.85
N ASP A 53 27.78 5.88 26.49
CA ASP A 53 26.37 6.11 26.20
C ASP A 53 25.50 5.72 27.39
N TYR A 54 25.86 4.65 28.11
CA TYR A 54 25.13 4.15 29.29
C TYR A 54 26.10 3.66 30.38
N SER A 55 25.62 3.63 31.62
CA SER A 55 26.33 3.03 32.77
C SER A 55 25.48 1.94 33.42
N VAL A 56 26.12 0.97 34.08
CA VAL A 56 25.44 -0.13 34.75
C VAL A 56 25.82 -0.17 36.22
N ILE A 57 24.82 -0.26 37.10
CA ILE A 57 24.97 -0.59 38.51
C ILE A 57 24.42 -2.01 38.70
N VAL A 58 25.31 -2.93 39.09
CA VAL A 58 24.96 -4.33 39.36
C VAL A 58 24.61 -4.47 40.84
N ASN A 59 23.57 -5.24 41.17
CA ASN A 59 23.22 -5.51 42.57
C ASN A 59 24.39 -6.19 43.31
N PRO A 60 24.71 -5.80 44.55
CA PRO A 60 25.85 -6.34 45.29
C PRO A 60 25.80 -7.85 45.51
N ASP A 61 24.60 -8.42 45.66
CA ASP A 61 24.38 -9.85 45.86
C ASP A 61 23.62 -10.46 44.68
N GLN A 62 24.37 -10.91 43.67
CA GLN A 62 23.84 -11.61 42.50
C GLN A 62 23.28 -13.01 42.80
N ALA A 63 23.40 -13.50 44.04
CA ALA A 63 22.83 -14.78 44.47
C ALA A 63 21.39 -14.64 44.92
N GLN A 64 21.13 -13.63 45.75
CA GLN A 64 19.84 -13.40 46.39
C GLN A 64 18.99 -12.40 45.61
N ALA A 65 19.63 -11.44 44.95
CA ALA A 65 18.98 -10.39 44.18
C ALA A 65 19.73 -10.19 42.84
N PRO A 66 19.66 -11.16 41.91
CA PRO A 66 20.27 -11.02 40.60
C PRO A 66 19.76 -9.77 39.87
N GLY A 67 20.57 -9.24 38.97
CA GLY A 67 20.20 -8.08 38.16
C GLY A 67 20.89 -6.78 38.58
N GLY A 68 20.26 -5.67 38.25
CA GLY A 68 20.81 -4.33 38.44
C GLY A 68 20.01 -3.28 37.69
N THR A 69 20.63 -2.12 37.47
CA THR A 69 20.02 -1.00 36.76
C THR A 69 21.00 -0.43 35.75
N VAL A 70 20.51 -0.23 34.53
CA VAL A 70 21.20 0.52 33.48
C VAL A 70 20.69 1.94 33.48
N THR A 71 21.61 2.91 33.56
CA THR A 71 21.29 4.32 33.37
C THR A 71 21.67 4.74 31.94
N TYR A 72 20.68 5.17 31.16
CA TYR A 72 20.83 5.65 29.79
C TYR A 72 19.95 6.89 29.53
N PRO A 73 20.47 7.92 28.86
CA PRO A 73 21.87 8.09 28.50
C PRO A 73 22.70 8.62 29.67
N ILE A 74 24.03 8.45 29.61
CA ILE A 74 24.96 9.14 30.53
C ILE A 74 24.89 10.67 30.33
N SER A 75 24.75 11.11 29.08
CA SER A 75 24.61 12.52 28.73
C SER A 75 23.71 12.70 27.51
N GLY A 76 23.02 13.83 27.43
CA GLY A 76 22.06 14.12 26.35
C GLY A 76 20.60 13.92 26.76
N SER A 77 19.72 13.78 25.78
CA SER A 77 18.28 13.65 26.00
C SER A 77 17.88 12.19 26.29
N PRO A 78 16.97 11.94 27.26
CA PRO A 78 16.45 10.60 27.51
C PRO A 78 15.78 9.98 26.28
N LEU A 79 15.58 8.66 26.32
CA LEU A 79 15.01 7.88 25.22
C LEU A 79 13.70 8.50 24.70
N PRO A 80 13.66 9.03 23.46
CA PRO A 80 12.51 9.78 22.96
C PRO A 80 11.31 8.89 22.63
N VAL A 81 10.12 9.49 22.52
CA VAL A 81 8.88 8.76 22.18
C VAL A 81 9.04 8.06 20.84
N GLY A 82 8.55 6.82 20.76
CA GLY A 82 8.64 5.98 19.58
C GLY A 82 9.92 5.13 19.50
N HIS A 83 10.94 5.44 20.29
CA HIS A 83 12.14 4.59 20.39
C HIS A 83 11.96 3.50 21.45
N LYS A 84 12.73 2.42 21.32
CA LYS A 84 12.74 1.29 22.26
C LYS A 84 14.17 1.03 22.73
N LEU A 85 14.32 0.64 23.99
CA LEU A 85 15.61 0.21 24.55
C LEU A 85 15.49 -1.23 25.07
N VAL A 86 16.45 -2.07 24.72
CA VAL A 86 16.49 -3.48 25.10
C VAL A 86 17.83 -3.77 25.78
N LEU A 87 17.77 -4.51 26.88
CA LEU A 87 18.94 -5.00 27.60
C LEU A 87 19.08 -6.51 27.36
N THR A 88 20.24 -6.97 26.94
CA THR A 88 20.54 -8.40 26.78
C THR A 88 21.83 -8.82 27.48
N GLY A 89 21.92 -10.09 27.85
CA GLY A 89 23.18 -10.68 28.30
C GLY A 89 24.23 -10.71 27.19
N ALA A 90 25.47 -10.37 27.52
CA ALA A 90 26.61 -10.31 26.61
C ALA A 90 27.86 -10.96 27.21
N LEU A 91 27.67 -12.00 28.03
CA LEU A 91 28.77 -12.76 28.61
C LEU A 91 29.63 -13.36 27.50
N SER A 92 30.95 -13.16 27.58
CA SER A 92 31.91 -13.76 26.63
C SER A 92 31.79 -15.28 26.59
N TYR A 93 31.88 -15.85 25.38
CA TYR A 93 31.88 -17.29 25.13
C TYR A 93 33.22 -17.98 25.45
N GLU A 94 34.24 -17.23 25.84
CA GLU A 94 35.51 -17.80 26.27
C GLU A 94 35.41 -18.44 27.67
N GLN A 95 36.16 -19.53 27.88
CA GLN A 95 36.29 -20.19 29.18
C GLN A 95 37.55 -19.70 29.89
N PRO A 96 37.44 -18.78 30.88
CA PRO A 96 38.63 -18.27 31.59
C PRO A 96 39.18 -19.26 32.62
N THR A 97 38.39 -20.24 33.05
CA THR A 97 38.77 -21.19 34.10
C THR A 97 39.61 -22.32 33.52
N ALA A 98 40.82 -22.49 34.05
CA ALA A 98 41.72 -23.60 33.73
C ALA A 98 41.98 -24.45 34.99
N ILE A 99 41.48 -25.69 34.99
CA ILE A 99 41.67 -26.63 36.10
C ILE A 99 42.98 -27.41 35.86
N THR A 100 43.87 -27.43 36.85
CA THR A 100 45.16 -28.13 36.77
C THR A 100 45.11 -29.48 37.50
N ASN A 101 45.85 -30.46 36.98
CA ASN A 101 46.03 -31.74 37.66
C ASN A 101 46.84 -31.54 38.94
N LEU A 102 46.45 -32.23 40.02
CA LEU A 102 47.07 -32.15 41.36
C LEU A 102 46.99 -30.77 42.03
N GLY A 103 46.20 -29.84 41.46
CA GLY A 103 45.85 -28.58 42.10
C GLY A 103 44.76 -28.75 43.17
N GLY A 104 44.59 -27.73 44.01
CA GLY A 104 43.50 -27.70 44.98
C GLY A 104 42.13 -27.65 44.28
N PHE A 105 41.17 -28.44 44.77
CA PHE A 105 39.80 -28.42 44.28
C PHE A 105 39.01 -27.31 44.99
N TYR A 106 38.69 -26.23 44.27
CA TYR A 106 37.94 -25.10 44.80
C TYR A 106 36.50 -25.14 44.28
N PRO A 107 35.51 -25.55 45.10
CA PRO A 107 34.12 -25.66 44.65
C PRO A 107 33.58 -24.37 44.04
N LYS A 108 33.98 -23.21 44.57
CA LYS A 108 33.54 -21.90 44.06
C LYS A 108 33.97 -21.67 42.60
N VAL A 109 35.19 -22.06 42.23
CA VAL A 109 35.70 -21.92 40.86
C VAL A 109 34.91 -22.82 39.90
N LEU A 110 34.57 -24.03 40.34
CA LEU A 110 33.78 -24.96 39.52
C LEU A 110 32.34 -24.45 39.33
N GLU A 111 31.70 -24.01 40.42
CA GLU A 111 30.36 -23.43 40.38
C GLU A 111 30.31 -22.20 39.47
N ASP A 112 31.27 -21.28 39.58
CA ASP A 112 31.32 -20.08 38.72
C ASP A 112 31.52 -20.46 37.24
N ALA A 113 32.32 -21.50 36.94
CA ALA A 113 32.48 -22.02 35.58
C ALA A 113 31.20 -22.66 35.03
N LEU A 114 30.49 -23.45 35.83
CA LEU A 114 29.21 -24.08 35.46
C LEU A 114 28.09 -23.05 35.31
N ASP A 115 28.06 -22.03 36.18
CA ASP A 115 27.15 -20.90 36.06
C ASP A 115 27.39 -20.18 34.74
N ARG A 116 28.64 -19.81 34.41
CA ARG A 116 28.98 -19.15 33.14
C ARG A 116 28.49 -19.94 31.92
N ALA A 117 28.71 -21.25 31.90
CA ALA A 117 28.22 -22.11 30.82
C ALA A 117 26.69 -22.11 30.74
N THR A 118 26.00 -22.15 31.89
CA THR A 118 24.54 -22.05 31.97
C THR A 118 24.04 -20.70 31.43
N ILE A 119 24.71 -19.60 31.77
CA ILE A 119 24.41 -18.26 31.25
C ILE A 119 24.57 -18.21 29.73
N GLN A 120 25.66 -18.75 29.19
CA GLN A 120 25.91 -18.79 27.74
C GLN A 120 24.83 -19.60 27.00
N ILE A 121 24.38 -20.73 27.56
CA ILE A 121 23.27 -21.52 26.99
C ILE A 121 21.98 -20.70 26.96
N GLN A 122 21.65 -19.98 28.04
CA GLN A 122 20.46 -19.12 28.09
C GLN A 122 20.56 -17.93 27.12
N GLN A 123 21.77 -17.39 26.89
CA GLN A 123 21.99 -16.36 25.86
C GLN A 123 21.71 -16.93 24.46
N LEU A 124 22.26 -18.11 24.15
CA LEU A 124 21.97 -18.78 22.88
C LEU A 124 20.49 -19.11 22.72
N GLU A 125 19.81 -19.52 23.80
CA GLU A 125 18.36 -19.74 23.78
C GLU A 125 17.59 -18.45 23.45
N GLU A 126 17.99 -17.29 24.00
CA GLU A 126 17.41 -15.99 23.63
C GLU A 126 17.60 -15.70 22.14
N GLU A 127 18.82 -15.86 21.63
CA GLU A 127 19.15 -15.59 20.23
C GLU A 127 18.38 -16.51 19.27
N VAL A 128 18.31 -17.81 19.58
CA VAL A 128 17.56 -18.82 18.81
C VAL A 128 16.04 -18.62 18.92
N ASN A 129 15.54 -18.11 20.03
CA ASN A 129 14.12 -17.78 20.15
C ASN A 129 13.72 -16.56 19.31
N ARG A 130 14.68 -15.67 19.01
CA ARG A 130 14.52 -14.54 18.09
C ARG A 130 14.80 -14.90 16.63
N SER A 131 15.44 -16.03 16.34
CA SER A 131 15.71 -16.45 14.97
C SER A 131 14.49 -17.03 14.26
N ILE A 132 14.53 -17.06 12.93
CA ILE A 132 13.58 -17.84 12.12
C ILE A 132 13.80 -19.32 12.41
N LYS A 133 12.72 -20.05 12.74
CA LYS A 133 12.74 -21.51 12.98
C LYS A 133 12.14 -22.21 11.78
N ILE A 134 12.84 -23.19 11.26
CA ILE A 134 12.42 -24.03 10.14
C ILE A 134 12.07 -25.44 10.63
N GLY A 135 11.32 -26.20 9.84
CA GLY A 135 10.99 -27.58 10.18
C GLY A 135 12.26 -28.44 10.27
N VAL A 136 12.31 -29.34 11.25
CA VAL A 136 13.48 -30.23 11.45
C VAL A 136 13.74 -31.16 10.25
N ALA A 137 12.70 -31.44 9.46
CA ALA A 137 12.77 -32.27 8.26
C ALA A 137 12.97 -31.43 6.98
N ASP A 138 13.00 -30.10 7.08
CA ASP A 138 13.16 -29.23 5.93
C ASP A 138 14.61 -29.25 5.46
N GLY A 139 14.82 -29.46 4.17
CA GLY A 139 16.15 -29.50 3.56
C GLY A 139 16.71 -28.12 3.20
N ILE A 140 15.91 -27.06 3.34
CA ILE A 140 16.28 -25.69 2.96
C ILE A 140 16.89 -25.00 4.18
N PRO A 141 18.11 -24.43 4.07
CA PRO A 141 18.72 -23.70 5.17
C PRO A 141 17.98 -22.37 5.46
N ALA A 142 18.11 -21.87 6.69
CA ALA A 142 17.30 -20.74 7.17
C ALA A 142 17.55 -19.41 6.42
N ASP A 143 18.73 -19.23 5.85
CA ASP A 143 19.08 -18.07 5.02
C ASP A 143 18.35 -18.07 3.68
N GLU A 144 18.23 -19.22 3.02
CA GLU A 144 17.46 -19.38 1.78
C GLU A 144 15.95 -19.20 2.03
N TYR A 145 15.44 -19.65 3.18
CA TYR A 145 14.06 -19.40 3.59
C TYR A 145 13.75 -17.92 3.75
N ARG A 146 14.69 -17.11 4.28
CA ARG A 146 14.53 -15.66 4.38
C ARG A 146 14.36 -15.04 3.00
N ASP A 147 15.20 -15.44 2.05
CA ASP A 147 15.17 -14.88 0.70
C ASP A 147 13.86 -15.26 -0.02
N SER A 148 13.39 -16.49 0.15
CA SER A 148 12.08 -16.93 -0.33
C SER A 148 10.92 -16.10 0.25
N LEU A 149 10.96 -15.76 1.54
CA LEU A 149 9.93 -14.90 2.15
C LEU A 149 9.94 -13.47 1.59
N LEU A 150 11.13 -12.91 1.31
CA LEU A 150 11.27 -11.58 0.71
C LEU A 150 10.77 -11.57 -0.73
N GLU A 151 11.07 -12.61 -1.50
CA GLU A 151 10.57 -12.78 -2.87
C GLU A 151 9.04 -12.93 -2.88
N ALA A 152 8.48 -13.79 -2.03
CA ALA A 152 7.04 -13.95 -1.91
C ALA A 152 6.32 -12.64 -1.51
N ALA A 153 6.95 -11.83 -0.66
CA ALA A 153 6.43 -10.49 -0.33
C ALA A 153 6.48 -9.53 -1.53
N ALA A 154 7.55 -9.56 -2.32
CA ALA A 154 7.67 -8.77 -3.54
C ALA A 154 6.63 -9.17 -4.60
N ASP A 155 6.42 -10.48 -4.79
CA ASP A 155 5.40 -11.02 -5.68
C ASP A 155 3.99 -10.61 -5.25
N ALA A 156 3.71 -10.63 -3.94
CA ALA A 156 2.42 -10.17 -3.41
C ALA A 156 2.18 -8.67 -3.70
N VAL A 157 3.21 -7.83 -3.54
CA VAL A 157 3.13 -6.40 -3.87
C VAL A 157 2.92 -6.17 -5.37
N ALA A 158 3.63 -6.93 -6.21
CA ALA A 158 3.47 -6.87 -7.67
C ALA A 158 2.06 -7.30 -8.09
N ALA A 159 1.54 -8.39 -7.52
CA ALA A 159 0.19 -8.87 -7.76
C ALA A 159 -0.88 -7.85 -7.34
N ALA A 160 -0.71 -7.19 -6.18
CA ALA A 160 -1.61 -6.13 -5.73
C ALA A 160 -1.62 -4.93 -6.69
N SER A 161 -0.44 -4.53 -7.18
CA SER A 161 -0.30 -3.43 -8.16
C SER A 161 -0.94 -3.77 -9.51
N ALA A 162 -0.78 -5.02 -9.96
CA ALA A 162 -1.41 -5.52 -11.17
C ALA A 162 -2.94 -5.54 -11.03
N ALA A 163 -3.47 -5.97 -9.88
CA ALA A 163 -4.91 -5.97 -9.61
C ALA A 163 -5.50 -4.54 -9.65
N GLN A 164 -4.81 -3.56 -9.04
CA GLN A 164 -5.24 -2.16 -9.09
C GLN A 164 -5.24 -1.60 -10.52
N THR A 165 -4.26 -1.99 -11.34
CA THR A 165 -4.21 -1.62 -12.76
C THR A 165 -5.36 -2.25 -13.54
N SER A 166 -5.67 -3.53 -13.28
CA SER A 166 -6.81 -4.22 -13.89
C SER A 166 -8.15 -3.58 -13.52
N GLU A 167 -8.32 -3.14 -12.27
CA GLU A 167 -9.50 -2.40 -11.82
C GLU A 167 -9.66 -1.07 -12.58
N SER A 168 -8.59 -0.28 -12.69
CA SER A 168 -8.60 0.97 -13.47
C SER A 168 -8.96 0.73 -14.94
N ASN A 169 -8.37 -0.28 -15.58
CA ASN A 169 -8.66 -0.62 -16.97
C ASN A 169 -10.11 -1.06 -17.17
N ALA A 170 -10.70 -1.75 -16.19
CA ALA A 170 -12.11 -2.15 -16.23
C ALA A 170 -13.04 -0.93 -16.14
N HIS A 171 -12.74 0.01 -15.24
CA HIS A 171 -13.46 1.28 -15.15
C HIS A 171 -13.37 2.09 -16.46
N ASP A 172 -12.17 2.24 -17.03
CA ASP A 172 -11.98 2.96 -18.30
C ASP A 172 -12.74 2.29 -19.46
N SER A 173 -12.82 0.96 -19.45
CA SER A 173 -13.59 0.19 -20.45
C SER A 173 -15.10 0.39 -20.29
N GLU A 174 -15.60 0.48 -19.06
CA GLU A 174 -17.00 0.80 -18.76
C GLU A 174 -17.37 2.20 -19.26
N GLU A 175 -16.51 3.19 -18.99
CA GLU A 175 -16.71 4.57 -19.44
C GLU A 175 -16.68 4.66 -20.98
N ALA A 176 -15.74 3.99 -21.64
CA ALA A 176 -15.66 3.94 -23.09
C ALA A 176 -16.91 3.29 -23.72
N ALA A 177 -17.43 2.23 -23.11
CA ALA A 177 -18.66 1.59 -23.55
C ALA A 177 -19.88 2.52 -23.41
N ALA A 178 -19.97 3.27 -22.31
CA ALA A 178 -21.04 4.25 -22.09
C ALA A 178 -20.98 5.41 -23.11
N LEU A 179 -19.79 5.94 -23.42
CA LEU A 179 -19.59 6.96 -24.44
C LEU A 179 -19.98 6.46 -25.84
N SER A 180 -19.61 5.22 -26.18
CA SER A 180 -19.96 4.59 -27.45
C SER A 180 -21.48 4.42 -27.59
N ALA A 181 -22.17 3.99 -26.53
CA ALA A 181 -23.63 3.92 -26.50
C ALA A 181 -24.29 5.30 -26.69
N GLY A 182 -23.76 6.34 -26.04
CA GLY A 182 -24.22 7.72 -26.23
C GLY A 182 -24.03 8.22 -27.67
N ALA A 183 -22.89 7.92 -28.30
CA ALA A 183 -22.65 8.26 -29.69
C ALA A 183 -23.61 7.55 -30.66
N ALA A 184 -23.97 6.30 -30.38
CA ALA A 184 -24.96 5.56 -31.16
C ALA A 184 -26.35 6.21 -31.10
N LEU A 185 -26.81 6.62 -29.91
CA LEU A 185 -28.09 7.35 -29.74
C LEU A 185 -28.10 8.68 -30.50
N VAL A 186 -26.99 9.43 -30.47
CA VAL A 186 -26.86 10.66 -31.26
C VAL A 186 -26.92 10.38 -32.76
N SER A 187 -26.30 9.28 -33.22
CA SER A 187 -26.35 8.88 -34.62
C SER A 187 -27.76 8.46 -35.05
N GLU A 188 -28.50 7.77 -34.18
CA GLU A 188 -29.90 7.41 -34.40
C GLU A 188 -30.78 8.66 -34.53
N GLY A 189 -30.63 9.63 -33.62
CA GLY A 189 -31.36 10.90 -33.69
C GLY A 189 -31.11 11.66 -34.99
N LYS A 190 -29.86 11.75 -35.43
CA LYS A 190 -29.51 12.38 -36.73
C LYS A 190 -30.10 11.66 -37.94
N ALA A 191 -30.23 10.33 -37.87
CA ALA A 191 -30.86 9.57 -38.93
C ALA A 191 -32.36 9.88 -39.00
N HIS A 192 -33.04 9.94 -37.85
CA HIS A 192 -34.44 10.35 -37.76
C HIS A 192 -34.66 11.78 -38.28
N ASP A 193 -33.84 12.75 -37.85
CA ASP A 193 -33.91 14.13 -38.35
C ASP A 193 -33.75 14.20 -39.88
N SER A 194 -32.89 13.33 -40.45
CA SER A 194 -32.69 13.24 -41.91
C SER A 194 -33.89 12.63 -42.64
N GLU A 195 -34.55 11.64 -42.03
CA GLU A 195 -35.79 11.05 -42.55
C GLU A 195 -36.93 12.07 -42.56
N GLU A 196 -37.09 12.83 -41.47
CA GLU A 196 -38.09 13.89 -41.37
C GLU A 196 -37.84 15.01 -42.40
N ALA A 197 -36.58 15.41 -42.58
CA ALA A 197 -36.19 16.38 -43.60
C ALA A 197 -36.50 15.89 -45.02
N ALA A 198 -36.28 14.59 -45.30
CA ALA A 198 -36.61 13.99 -46.59
C ALA A 198 -38.14 14.00 -46.84
N ALA A 199 -38.94 13.62 -45.82
CA ALA A 199 -40.40 13.64 -45.90
C ALA A 199 -40.96 15.06 -46.13
N LEU A 200 -40.41 16.07 -45.44
CA LEU A 200 -40.75 17.48 -45.67
C LEU A 200 -40.41 17.92 -47.11
N SER A 201 -39.26 17.49 -47.64
CA SER A 201 -38.88 17.79 -49.02
C SER A 201 -39.82 17.16 -50.04
N GLU A 202 -40.32 15.95 -49.77
CA GLU A 202 -41.31 15.27 -50.61
C GLU A 202 -42.66 16.00 -50.60
N SER A 203 -43.13 16.43 -49.41
CA SER A 203 -44.35 17.26 -49.29
C SER A 203 -44.22 18.57 -50.05
N ASN A 204 -43.08 19.27 -49.90
CA ASN A 204 -42.84 20.54 -50.61
C ASN A 204 -42.79 20.35 -52.14
N ALA A 205 -42.29 19.21 -52.62
CA ALA A 205 -42.30 18.87 -54.04
C ALA A 205 -43.74 18.65 -54.55
N HIS A 206 -44.57 17.90 -53.80
CA HIS A 206 -45.98 17.71 -54.12
C HIS A 206 -46.76 19.03 -54.16
N ASP A 207 -46.58 19.90 -53.16
CA ASP A 207 -47.22 21.22 -53.13
C ASP A 207 -46.79 22.10 -54.33
N SER A 208 -45.54 21.97 -54.76
CA SER A 208 -45.02 22.67 -55.93
C SER A 208 -45.64 22.14 -57.24
N GLU A 209 -45.84 20.82 -57.35
CA GLU A 209 -46.55 20.21 -58.49
C GLU A 209 -48.01 20.65 -58.55
N GLU A 210 -48.71 20.68 -57.41
CA GLU A 210 -50.10 21.15 -57.32
C GLU A 210 -50.22 22.64 -57.70
N ALA A 211 -49.32 23.49 -57.20
CA ALA A 211 -49.26 24.90 -57.55
C ALA A 211 -49.02 25.12 -59.06
N ALA A 212 -48.14 24.32 -59.67
CA ALA A 212 -47.89 24.36 -61.12
C ALA A 212 -49.13 23.95 -61.91
N ALA A 213 -49.86 22.91 -61.48
CA ALA A 213 -51.09 22.46 -62.12
C ALA A 213 -52.22 23.52 -62.03
N LEU A 214 -52.39 24.15 -60.86
CA LEU A 214 -53.33 25.26 -60.67
C LEU A 214 -52.99 26.45 -61.57
N SER A 215 -51.71 26.81 -61.66
CA SER A 215 -51.24 27.89 -62.54
C SER A 215 -51.51 27.58 -64.02
N ALA A 216 -51.30 26.34 -64.45
CA ALA A 216 -51.62 25.90 -65.80
C ALA A 216 -53.14 25.98 -66.08
N GLY A 217 -53.96 25.53 -65.12
CA GLY A 217 -55.42 25.66 -65.21
C GLY A 217 -55.89 27.11 -65.30
N ALA A 218 -55.31 28.01 -64.51
CA ALA A 218 -55.60 29.44 -64.57
C ALA A 218 -55.22 30.06 -65.92
N ALA A 219 -54.11 29.63 -66.53
CA ALA A 219 -53.71 30.05 -67.86
C ALA A 219 -54.74 29.63 -68.93
N LEU A 220 -55.22 28.38 -68.89
CA LEU A 220 -56.27 27.90 -69.81
C LEU A 220 -57.58 28.67 -69.67
N VAL A 221 -57.99 29.00 -68.44
CA VAL A 221 -59.17 29.85 -68.21
C VAL A 221 -58.96 31.26 -68.77
N SER A 222 -57.77 31.84 -68.61
CA SER A 222 -57.44 33.14 -69.17
C SER A 222 -57.46 33.13 -70.70
N GLU A 223 -56.95 32.06 -71.31
CA GLU A 223 -56.95 31.87 -72.76
C GLU A 223 -58.39 31.73 -73.30
N GLY A 224 -59.25 30.96 -72.62
CA GLY A 224 -60.67 30.87 -72.96
C GLY A 224 -61.40 32.21 -72.90
N LYS A 225 -61.17 33.00 -71.83
CA LYS A 225 -61.75 34.35 -71.73
C LYS A 225 -61.26 35.30 -72.83
N ALA A 226 -60.00 35.18 -73.23
CA ALA A 226 -59.46 35.96 -74.34
C ALA A 226 -60.17 35.61 -75.65
N HIS A 227 -60.35 34.32 -75.93
CA HIS A 227 -61.11 33.85 -77.09
C HIS A 227 -62.56 34.35 -77.08
N ASP A 228 -63.28 34.21 -75.96
CA ASP A 228 -64.66 34.71 -75.83
C ASP A 228 -64.73 36.24 -76.08
N SER A 229 -63.73 36.99 -75.63
CA SER A 229 -63.67 38.44 -75.88
C SER A 229 -63.36 38.80 -77.32
N GLU A 230 -62.55 38.01 -78.05
CA GLU A 230 -62.35 38.16 -79.49
C GLU A 230 -63.65 37.88 -80.26
N GLU A 231 -64.38 36.82 -79.91
CA GLU A 231 -65.65 36.48 -80.54
C GLU A 231 -66.71 37.57 -80.28
N ALA A 232 -66.79 38.09 -79.05
CA ALA A 232 -67.67 39.21 -78.72
C ALA A 232 -67.31 40.50 -79.48
N ALA A 233 -66.02 40.78 -79.68
CA ALA A 233 -65.56 41.91 -80.48
C ALA A 233 -65.98 41.77 -81.96
N ALA A 234 -65.80 40.58 -82.54
CA ALA A 234 -66.21 40.28 -83.91
C ALA A 234 -67.73 40.42 -84.13
N LEU A 235 -68.54 39.96 -83.17
CA LEU A 235 -70.00 40.14 -83.19
C LEU A 235 -70.43 41.61 -83.04
N SER A 236 -69.70 42.39 -82.25
CA SER A 236 -69.92 43.84 -82.14
C SER A 236 -69.61 44.56 -83.45
N GLU A 237 -68.54 44.18 -84.14
CA GLU A 237 -68.20 44.72 -85.47
C GLU A 237 -69.27 44.38 -86.51
N SER A 238 -69.79 43.15 -86.52
CA SER A 238 -70.87 42.77 -87.45
C SER A 238 -72.16 43.54 -87.18
N ASN A 239 -72.55 43.70 -85.91
CA ASN A 239 -73.77 44.45 -85.56
C ASN A 239 -73.66 45.96 -85.85
N ALA A 240 -72.47 46.54 -85.72
CA ALA A 240 -72.23 47.94 -86.08
C ALA A 240 -72.30 48.18 -87.60
N HIS A 241 -72.14 47.15 -88.43
CA HIS A 241 -72.21 47.26 -89.88
C HIS A 241 -73.65 47.17 -90.44
N ASP A 242 -74.56 46.54 -89.69
CA ASP A 242 -75.98 46.35 -90.02
C ASP A 242 -76.92 47.44 -89.45
N SER A 243 -76.38 48.45 -88.75
CA SER A 243 -77.12 49.59 -88.15
C SER A 243 -76.96 50.87 -88.97
#